data_AF-A0A821LTY8-F1
#
_entry.id   AF-A0A821LTY8-F1
#
_cell.length_a   1.000
_cell.length_b   1.000
_cell.length_c   1.000
_cell.angle_alpha   90.00
_cell.angle_beta   90.00
_cell.angle_gamma   90.00
#
_symmetry.space_group_name_H-M   'P 1'
#
loop_
_entity.id
_entity.type
_entity.pdbx_description
1 polymer ?
#
loop_
_entity_poly.entity_id
_entity_poly.type
_entity_poly.pdbx_seq_one_letter_code
_entity_poly.pdbx_strand_id
1 'polypeptide(L)'
;MILVGILLMVNGDTVEENADLVVRLLIRRPDCLGPALRGEGGGLLKAIREGIAQSLYIARRQNPDDPVIQAAYQEIIEDESMHNLNEEYDRLQVRLPYEDDEEYIDLGAAELSFYAILVELLGRCAPSEETIKMGKPNAIRAKSILKSLVSMHDLEGVLGLKFLLPNENSMPPGLQPAHKMSIILFLERVYGIPDQETFFRLIEDAFLP
;
A
#
# COMPACT_ATOMS: atom_id res chain seq x y z
N MET A 1 12.38 1.83 8.14
CA MET A 1 11.40 0.76 8.39
C MET A 1 11.99 -0.64 8.33
N ILE A 2 12.93 -0.92 7.42
CA ILE A 2 13.64 -2.21 7.32
C ILE A 2 14.27 -2.66 8.65
N LEU A 3 14.93 -1.76 9.39
CA LEU A 3 15.49 -2.08 10.72
C LEU A 3 14.42 -2.48 11.75
N VAL A 4 13.22 -1.91 11.67
CA VAL A 4 12.11 -2.25 12.58
C VAL A 4 11.55 -3.62 12.23
N GLY A 5 11.45 -3.95 10.94
CA GLY A 5 11.05 -5.28 10.47
C GLY A 5 12.01 -6.39 10.92
N ILE A 6 13.32 -6.13 10.91
CA ILE A 6 14.35 -7.09 11.39
C ILE A 6 14.27 -7.29 12.91
N LEU A 7 13.98 -6.23 13.67
CA LEU A 7 13.84 -6.33 15.14
C LEU A 7 12.53 -7.00 15.57
N LEU A 8 11.52 -7.02 14.70
CA LEU A 8 10.22 -7.63 14.99
C LEU A 8 10.22 -9.14 14.82
N MET A 9 11.15 -9.71 14.04
CA MET A 9 11.08 -11.11 13.64
C MET A 9 12.36 -11.88 13.93
N VAL A 10 12.18 -13.08 14.47
CA VAL A 10 13.25 -14.07 14.68
C VAL A 10 12.79 -15.38 14.04
N ASN A 11 13.56 -15.91 13.09
CA ASN A 11 13.28 -17.16 12.38
C ASN A 11 11.90 -17.23 11.67
N GLY A 12 11.33 -16.10 11.27
CA GLY A 12 10.02 -16.05 10.62
C GLY A 12 8.85 -15.83 11.57
N ASP A 13 9.07 -15.87 12.88
CA ASP A 13 8.06 -15.62 13.89
C ASP A 13 8.14 -14.17 14.41
N THR A 14 6.97 -13.57 14.67
CA THR A 14 6.88 -12.25 15.26
C THR A 14 7.10 -12.32 16.78
N VAL A 15 8.00 -11.50 17.30
CA VAL A 15 8.21 -11.33 18.73
C VAL A 15 7.10 -10.44 19.30
N GLU A 16 6.13 -11.03 20.03
CA GLU A 16 4.93 -10.33 20.50
C GLU A 16 5.24 -9.05 21.31
N GLU A 17 6.29 -9.06 22.12
CA GLU A 17 6.70 -7.91 22.94
C GLU A 17 7.19 -6.73 22.08
N ASN A 18 7.90 -7.03 20.99
CA ASN A 18 8.39 -6.01 20.06
C ASN A 18 7.23 -5.44 19.23
N ALA A 19 6.27 -6.29 18.83
CA ALA A 19 5.07 -5.87 18.12
C ALA A 19 4.20 -4.92 18.96
N ASP A 20 3.96 -5.26 20.24
CA ASP A 20 3.20 -4.38 21.15
C ASP A 20 3.90 -3.02 21.34
N LEU A 21 5.23 -3.01 21.43
CA LEU A 21 5.99 -1.76 21.51
C LEU A 21 5.84 -0.91 20.23
N VAL A 22 5.98 -1.53 19.05
CA VAL A 22 5.84 -0.83 17.76
C VAL A 22 4.44 -0.22 17.62
N VAL A 23 3.38 -0.98 17.89
CA VAL A 23 2.00 -0.49 17.83
C VAL A 23 1.80 0.69 18.80
N ARG A 24 2.31 0.58 20.05
CA ARG A 24 2.21 1.68 21.03
C ARG A 24 2.97 2.93 20.60
N LEU A 25 4.14 2.78 20.00
CA LEU A 25 4.94 3.92 19.55
C LEU A 25 4.29 4.63 18.36
N LEU A 26 3.74 3.87 17.40
CA LEU A 26 3.05 4.43 16.24
C LEU A 26 1.78 5.22 16.62
N ILE A 27 1.00 4.73 17.59
CA ILE A 27 -0.17 5.48 18.09
C ILE A 27 0.24 6.78 18.79
N ARG A 28 1.38 6.78 19.48
CA ARG A 28 1.89 7.98 20.19
C ARG A 28 2.52 9.01 19.25
N ARG A 29 2.84 8.62 18.02
CA ARG A 29 3.43 9.48 16.98
C ARG A 29 2.74 9.20 15.64
N PRO A 30 1.49 9.65 15.47
CA PRO A 30 0.70 9.37 14.27
C PRO A 30 1.32 9.95 12.98
N ASP A 31 2.22 10.94 13.10
CA ASP A 31 2.97 11.49 11.97
C ASP A 31 3.86 10.46 11.27
N CYS A 32 4.22 9.36 11.96
CA CYS A 32 4.98 8.26 11.36
C CYS A 32 4.15 7.40 10.38
N LEU A 33 2.81 7.55 10.36
CA LEU A 33 1.91 6.75 9.53
C LEU A 33 1.70 7.32 8.12
N GLY A 34 2.20 8.53 7.87
CA GLY A 34 1.85 9.28 6.67
C GLY A 34 0.42 9.84 6.71
N PRO A 35 0.10 10.79 5.82
CA PRO A 35 -1.19 11.47 5.82
C PRO A 35 -2.38 10.53 5.60
N ALA A 36 -2.23 9.49 4.77
CA ALA A 36 -3.31 8.58 4.39
C ALA A 36 -3.86 7.77 5.57
N LEU A 37 -2.99 7.30 6.46
CA LEU A 37 -3.36 6.41 7.57
C LEU A 37 -3.59 7.13 8.90
N ARG A 38 -3.31 8.44 8.99
CA ARG A 38 -3.58 9.25 10.19
C ARG A 38 -4.95 9.95 10.19
N GLY A 39 -5.76 9.72 9.15
CA GLY A 39 -7.14 10.23 9.03
C GLY A 39 -7.30 11.54 8.23
N GLU A 40 -6.21 12.10 7.69
CA GLU A 40 -6.24 13.37 6.95
C GLU A 40 -6.14 13.19 5.42
N GLY A 41 -5.55 12.09 4.95
CA GLY A 41 -5.23 11.85 3.54
C GLY A 41 -6.25 11.03 2.74
N GLY A 42 -7.47 10.84 3.24
CA GLY A 42 -8.53 10.13 2.50
C GLY A 42 -8.39 8.62 2.39
N GLY A 43 -7.49 8.00 3.15
CA GLY A 43 -7.34 6.54 3.24
C GLY A 43 -6.26 5.96 2.33
N LEU A 44 -5.94 4.68 2.57
CA LEU A 44 -4.88 3.97 1.86
C LEU A 44 -5.19 3.84 0.36
N LEU A 45 -6.44 3.53 -0.01
CA LEU A 45 -6.82 3.36 -1.41
C LEU A 45 -6.53 4.60 -2.24
N LYS A 46 -6.88 5.77 -1.70
CA LYS A 46 -6.63 7.05 -2.36
C LYS A 46 -5.13 7.29 -2.55
N ALA A 47 -4.33 7.12 -1.51
CA ALA A 47 -2.89 7.32 -1.58
C ALA A 47 -2.20 6.36 -2.57
N ILE A 48 -2.63 5.10 -2.64
CA ILE A 48 -2.12 4.15 -3.63
C ILE A 48 -2.51 4.57 -5.05
N ARG A 49 -3.74 5.04 -5.28
CA ARG A 49 -4.15 5.57 -6.61
C ARG A 49 -3.35 6.81 -7.01
N GLU A 50 -3.10 7.72 -6.08
CA GLU A 50 -2.26 8.90 -6.29
C GLU A 50 -0.81 8.50 -6.64
N GLY A 51 -0.22 7.57 -5.90
CA GLY A 51 1.12 7.05 -6.19
C GLY A 51 1.22 6.34 -7.55
N ILE A 52 0.20 5.57 -7.95
CA ILE A 52 0.10 4.98 -9.29
C ILE A 52 0.05 6.07 -10.36
N ALA A 53 -0.83 7.06 -10.19
CA ALA A 53 -1.00 8.15 -11.14
C ALA A 53 0.30 8.94 -11.34
N GLN A 54 1.04 9.22 -10.26
CA GLN A 54 2.34 9.90 -10.31
C GLN A 54 3.37 9.09 -11.08
N SER A 55 3.56 7.83 -10.72
CA SER A 55 4.57 6.98 -11.35
C SER A 55 4.26 6.75 -12.83
N LEU A 56 2.99 6.54 -13.17
CA LEU A 56 2.55 6.42 -14.57
C LEU A 56 2.67 7.74 -15.35
N TYR A 57 2.42 8.90 -14.72
CA TYR A 57 2.63 10.20 -15.36
C TYR A 57 4.10 10.39 -15.77
N ILE A 58 5.03 10.08 -14.86
CA ILE A 58 6.47 10.14 -15.13
C ILE A 58 6.83 9.19 -16.28
N ALA A 59 6.41 7.93 -16.18
CA ALA A 59 6.71 6.92 -17.19
C ALA A 59 6.11 7.26 -18.57
N ARG A 60 4.89 7.80 -18.62
CA ARG A 60 4.23 8.28 -19.84
C ARG A 60 5.02 9.41 -20.49
N ARG A 61 5.62 10.30 -19.72
CA ARG A 61 6.43 11.40 -20.27
C ARG A 61 7.82 10.96 -20.73
N GLN A 62 8.39 9.92 -20.12
CA GLN A 62 9.64 9.31 -20.57
C GLN A 62 9.45 8.49 -21.84
N ASN A 63 8.35 7.73 -21.93
CA ASN A 63 8.02 6.87 -23.06
C ASN A 63 6.64 7.23 -23.64
N PRO A 64 6.52 8.37 -24.34
CA PRO A 64 5.22 8.86 -24.82
C PRO A 64 4.57 7.95 -25.86
N ASP A 65 5.35 7.12 -26.55
CA ASP A 65 4.85 6.21 -27.59
C ASP A 65 4.46 4.83 -27.07
N ASP A 66 4.60 4.54 -25.77
CA ASP A 66 4.21 3.26 -25.19
C ASP A 66 2.69 3.15 -24.98
N PRO A 67 1.96 2.35 -25.80
CA PRO A 67 0.50 2.28 -25.72
C PRO A 67 0.00 1.65 -24.41
N VAL A 68 0.81 0.83 -23.73
CA VAL A 68 0.44 0.16 -22.48
C VAL A 68 0.44 1.17 -21.34
N ILE A 69 1.49 1.99 -21.24
CA ILE A 69 1.58 3.05 -20.23
C ILE A 69 0.50 4.11 -20.45
N GLN A 70 0.24 4.45 -21.72
CA GLN A 70 -0.81 5.40 -22.10
C GLN A 70 -2.20 4.93 -21.66
N ALA A 71 -2.54 3.68 -21.96
CA ALA A 71 -3.83 3.10 -21.58
C ALA A 71 -3.99 3.00 -20.05
N ALA A 72 -2.96 2.54 -19.35
CA ALA A 72 -2.98 2.43 -17.88
C ALA A 72 -3.12 3.80 -17.19
N TYR A 73 -2.42 4.83 -17.69
CA TYR A 73 -2.57 6.18 -17.15
C TYR A 73 -3.98 6.73 -17.38
N GLN A 74 -4.54 6.50 -18.58
CA GLN A 74 -5.88 6.96 -18.92
C GLN A 74 -6.95 6.32 -18.03
N GLU A 75 -6.86 5.01 -17.79
CA GLU A 75 -7.78 4.27 -16.90
C GLU A 75 -7.77 4.84 -15.47
N ILE A 76 -6.61 5.25 -14.96
CA ILE A 76 -6.48 5.81 -13.61
C ILE A 76 -7.05 7.22 -13.49
N ILE A 77 -6.86 8.07 -14.51
CA ILE A 77 -7.30 9.47 -14.48
C ILE A 77 -8.80 9.61 -14.79
N GLU A 78 -9.39 8.65 -15.51
CA GLU A 78 -10.83 8.61 -15.77
C GLU A 78 -11.67 8.38 -14.50
N ASP A 79 -11.06 7.92 -13.41
CA ASP A 79 -11.72 7.89 -12.11
C ASP A 79 -12.06 9.31 -11.65
N GLU A 80 -13.33 9.56 -11.31
CA GLU A 80 -13.82 10.88 -10.86
C GLU A 80 -13.05 11.40 -9.64
N SER A 81 -12.56 10.50 -8.78
CA SER A 81 -11.75 10.87 -7.61
C SER A 81 -10.36 11.41 -7.97
N MET A 82 -9.93 11.23 -9.22
CA MET A 82 -8.59 11.54 -9.71
C MET A 82 -8.53 12.75 -10.67
N HIS A 83 -9.68 13.31 -11.07
CA HIS A 83 -9.79 14.32 -12.14
C HIS A 83 -8.95 15.60 -11.91
N ASN A 84 -8.71 16.00 -10.66
CA ASN A 84 -7.95 17.22 -10.35
C ASN A 84 -6.42 17.03 -10.41
N LEU A 85 -5.93 15.80 -10.40
CA LEU A 85 -4.50 15.50 -10.29
C LEU A 85 -3.74 15.74 -11.58
N ASN A 86 -4.35 15.53 -12.75
CA ASN A 86 -3.68 15.77 -14.03
C ASN A 86 -3.34 17.26 -14.22
N GLU A 87 -4.30 18.15 -13.93
CA GLU A 87 -4.04 19.59 -13.95
C GLU A 87 -3.01 20.00 -12.90
N GLU A 88 -2.99 19.35 -11.74
CA GLU A 88 -2.03 19.62 -10.69
C GLU A 88 -0.61 19.21 -11.10
N TYR A 89 -0.41 18.03 -11.69
CA TYR A 89 0.91 17.60 -12.16
C TYR A 89 1.45 18.46 -13.30
N ASP A 90 0.59 18.87 -14.23
CA ASP A 90 0.97 19.80 -15.29
C ASP A 90 1.32 21.20 -14.74
N ARG A 91 0.60 21.68 -13.72
CA ARG A 91 0.91 22.93 -13.02
C ARG A 91 2.22 22.87 -12.24
N LEU A 92 2.49 21.75 -11.57
CA LEU A 92 3.66 21.57 -10.70
C LEU A 92 4.98 21.37 -11.47
N GLN A 93 4.92 21.25 -12.81
CA GLN A 93 6.10 20.98 -13.65
C GLN A 93 6.93 19.83 -13.08
N VAL A 94 6.28 18.68 -12.82
CA VAL A 94 6.96 17.48 -12.30
C VAL A 94 8.22 17.23 -13.13
N ARG A 95 9.38 17.37 -12.49
CA ARG A 95 10.68 17.24 -13.14
C ARG A 95 10.76 15.83 -13.70
N LEU A 96 11.15 15.71 -14.96
CA LEU A 96 11.44 14.41 -15.56
C LEU A 96 12.89 14.02 -15.27
N PRO A 97 13.18 12.72 -15.13
CA PRO A 97 14.56 12.25 -15.03
C PRO A 97 15.28 12.58 -16.34
N TYR A 98 16.52 13.05 -16.25
CA TYR A 98 17.45 12.88 -17.37
C TYR A 98 17.87 11.40 -17.42
N GLU A 99 18.27 10.90 -18.59
CA GLU A 99 18.59 9.46 -18.79
C GLU A 99 19.63 8.92 -17.78
N ASP A 100 20.52 9.78 -17.26
CA ASP A 100 21.57 9.44 -16.28
C ASP A 100 21.40 10.13 -14.91
N ASP A 101 20.20 10.63 -14.57
CA ASP A 101 19.97 11.28 -13.28
C ASP A 101 19.80 10.24 -12.16
N GLU A 102 20.92 9.69 -11.66
CA GLU A 102 20.95 8.72 -10.55
C GLU A 102 20.36 9.27 -9.24
N GLU A 103 20.21 10.59 -9.11
CA GLU A 103 19.59 11.25 -7.94
C GLU A 103 18.06 11.39 -8.11
N TYR A 104 17.52 11.08 -9.30
CA TYR A 104 16.09 11.14 -9.51
C TYR A 104 15.36 10.08 -8.69
N ILE A 105 14.30 10.51 -8.01
CA ILE A 105 13.39 9.64 -7.26
C ILE A 105 12.00 9.77 -7.90
N ASP A 106 11.48 8.65 -8.39
CA ASP A 106 10.04 8.54 -8.70
C ASP A 106 9.26 8.60 -7.37
N LEU A 107 8.68 9.77 -7.10
CA LEU A 107 7.95 10.02 -5.87
C LEU A 107 6.71 9.10 -5.75
N GLY A 108 6.06 8.79 -6.87
CA GLY A 108 4.93 7.88 -6.89
C GLY A 108 5.33 6.46 -6.51
N ALA A 109 6.43 5.97 -7.09
CA ALA A 109 6.98 4.66 -6.72
C ALA A 109 7.43 4.60 -5.25
N ALA A 110 8.03 5.69 -4.74
CA ALA A 110 8.42 5.81 -3.34
C ALA A 110 7.21 5.82 -2.40
N GLU A 111 6.12 6.51 -2.77
CA GLU A 111 4.87 6.54 -2.02
C GLU A 111 4.22 5.15 -1.94
N LEU A 112 4.13 4.44 -3.06
CA LEU A 112 3.64 3.06 -3.12
C LEU A 112 4.44 2.13 -2.21
N SER A 113 5.77 2.20 -2.31
CA SER A 113 6.68 1.41 -1.47
C SER A 113 6.54 1.75 0.01
N PHE A 114 6.43 3.04 0.34
CA PHE A 114 6.27 3.49 1.72
C PHE A 114 5.01 2.90 2.36
N TYR A 115 3.85 3.06 1.73
CA TYR A 115 2.60 2.55 2.29
C TYR A 115 2.53 1.02 2.28
N ALA A 116 3.06 0.35 1.25
CA ALA A 116 3.14 -1.11 1.23
C ALA A 116 3.96 -1.65 2.43
N ILE A 117 5.17 -1.11 2.64
CA ILE A 117 6.04 -1.51 3.76
C ILE A 117 5.40 -1.17 5.11
N LEU A 118 4.70 -0.03 5.22
CA LEU A 118 3.98 0.35 6.42
C LEU A 118 2.83 -0.59 6.75
N VAL A 119 2.00 -0.91 5.77
CA VAL A 119 0.90 -1.87 5.93
C VAL A 119 1.45 -3.25 6.26
N GLU A 120 2.53 -3.69 5.61
CA GLU A 120 3.19 -4.96 5.94
C GLU A 120 3.68 -5.01 7.39
N LEU A 121 4.35 -3.94 7.83
CA LEU A 121 4.84 -3.80 9.20
C LEU A 121 3.69 -3.93 10.21
N LEU A 122 2.60 -3.21 9.96
CA LEU A 122 1.41 -3.24 10.81
C LEU A 122 0.75 -4.64 10.83
N GLY A 123 0.74 -5.33 9.68
CA GLY A 123 0.19 -6.68 9.56
C GLY A 123 1.01 -7.71 10.33
N ARG A 124 2.35 -7.58 10.29
CA ARG A 124 3.26 -8.38 11.12
C ARG A 124 3.08 -8.11 12.61
N CYS A 125 2.70 -6.89 12.99
CA CYS A 125 2.40 -6.56 14.38
C CYS A 125 1.07 -7.14 14.89
N ALA A 126 0.24 -7.73 14.03
CA ALA A 126 -1.03 -8.30 14.43
C ALA A 126 -0.82 -9.54 15.33
N PRO A 127 -1.50 -9.62 16.49
CA PRO A 127 -1.40 -10.77 17.37
C PRO A 127 -1.99 -12.03 16.73
N SER A 128 -1.46 -13.20 17.09
CA SER A 128 -1.94 -14.49 16.59
C SER A 128 -3.38 -14.77 17.04
N GLU A 129 -4.09 -15.61 16.29
CA GLU A 129 -5.44 -16.04 16.69
C GLU A 129 -5.46 -16.76 18.04
N GLU A 130 -4.44 -17.55 18.33
CA GLU A 130 -4.32 -18.27 19.61
C GLU A 130 -4.22 -17.30 20.78
N THR A 131 -3.36 -16.27 20.64
CA THR A 131 -3.19 -15.22 21.66
C THR A 131 -4.49 -14.44 21.88
N ILE A 132 -5.30 -14.24 20.84
CA ILE A 132 -6.62 -13.61 20.94
C ILE A 132 -7.63 -14.54 21.63
N LYS A 133 -7.66 -15.84 21.27
CA LYS A 133 -8.55 -16.85 21.88
C LYS A 133 -8.27 -17.03 23.37
N MET A 134 -7.03 -16.84 23.81
CA MET A 134 -6.66 -16.79 25.24
C MET A 134 -7.22 -15.56 25.99
N GLY A 135 -7.90 -14.64 25.31
CA GLY A 135 -8.58 -13.50 25.94
C GLY A 135 -7.65 -12.40 26.44
N LYS A 136 -6.40 -12.33 25.96
CA LYS A 136 -5.45 -11.30 26.39
C LYS A 136 -5.96 -9.90 25.97
N PRO A 137 -6.22 -8.97 26.90
CA PRO A 137 -6.86 -7.69 26.58
C PRO A 137 -5.99 -6.82 25.66
N ASN A 138 -4.66 -6.86 25.82
CA ASN A 138 -3.74 -6.12 24.96
C ASN A 138 -3.77 -6.59 23.51
N ALA A 139 -3.91 -7.90 23.28
CA ALA A 139 -3.99 -8.47 21.93
C ALA A 139 -5.30 -8.07 21.23
N ILE A 140 -6.43 -8.16 21.93
CA ILE A 140 -7.74 -7.72 21.41
C ILE A 140 -7.70 -6.22 21.06
N ARG A 141 -7.11 -5.41 21.93
CA ARG A 141 -6.96 -3.97 21.73
C ARG A 141 -6.05 -3.66 20.53
N ALA A 142 -4.89 -4.31 20.43
CA ALA A 142 -3.95 -4.14 19.32
C ALA A 142 -4.62 -4.46 17.98
N LYS A 143 -5.34 -5.59 17.88
CA LYS A 143 -6.09 -5.94 16.66
C LYS A 143 -7.16 -4.91 16.31
N SER A 144 -7.87 -4.37 17.31
CA SER A 144 -8.86 -3.31 17.09
C SER A 144 -8.24 -2.01 16.58
N ILE A 145 -7.05 -1.65 17.10
CA ILE A 145 -6.30 -0.49 16.61
C ILE A 145 -5.88 -0.69 15.15
N LEU A 146 -5.33 -1.85 14.81
CA LEU A 146 -4.90 -2.15 13.43
C LEU A 146 -6.07 -2.03 12.45
N LYS A 147 -7.26 -2.56 12.82
CA LYS A 147 -8.50 -2.40 12.02
C LYS A 147 -8.95 -0.94 11.87
N SER A 148 -8.65 -0.08 12.84
CA SER A 148 -8.98 1.35 12.75
C SER A 148 -8.01 2.15 11.87
N LEU A 149 -6.78 1.66 11.68
CA LEU A 149 -5.77 2.32 10.86
C LEU A 149 -5.95 2.05 9.37
N VAL A 150 -6.35 0.83 9.01
CA VAL A 150 -6.57 0.42 7.62
C VAL A 150 -7.90 -0.32 7.51
N SER A 151 -8.82 0.26 6.74
CA SER A 151 -10.18 -0.28 6.58
C SER A 151 -10.21 -1.48 5.64
N MET A 152 -11.21 -2.36 5.78
CA MET A 152 -11.43 -3.47 4.85
C MET A 152 -11.64 -2.96 3.42
N HIS A 153 -12.42 -1.88 3.27
CA HIS A 153 -12.69 -1.23 1.99
C HIS A 153 -11.40 -0.76 1.28
N ASP A 154 -10.45 -0.20 2.04
CA ASP A 154 -9.16 0.18 1.48
C ASP A 154 -8.37 -1.02 0.96
N LEU A 155 -8.35 -2.12 1.72
CA LEU A 155 -7.63 -3.33 1.34
C LEU A 155 -8.22 -3.94 0.07
N GLU A 156 -9.53 -4.16 0.05
CA GLU A 156 -10.26 -4.68 -1.12
C GLU A 156 -10.04 -3.78 -2.34
N GLY A 157 -10.19 -2.46 -2.16
CA GLY A 157 -9.99 -1.50 -3.23
C GLY A 157 -8.58 -1.51 -3.81
N VAL A 158 -7.54 -1.58 -2.96
CA VAL A 158 -6.14 -1.64 -3.43
C VAL A 158 -5.86 -2.96 -4.13
N LEU A 159 -6.37 -4.06 -3.60
CA LEU A 159 -6.21 -5.37 -4.20
C LEU A 159 -6.92 -5.48 -5.56
N GLY A 160 -8.00 -4.73 -5.77
CA GLY A 160 -8.67 -4.63 -7.06
C GLY A 160 -7.99 -3.75 -8.11
N LEU A 161 -6.97 -2.97 -7.74
CA LEU A 161 -6.25 -2.14 -8.72
C LEU A 161 -5.39 -2.97 -9.66
N LYS A 162 -5.34 -2.60 -10.93
CA LYS A 162 -4.47 -3.24 -11.93
C LYS A 162 -3.01 -2.80 -11.75
N PHE A 163 -2.09 -3.62 -12.24
CA PHE A 163 -0.67 -3.31 -12.32
C PHE A 163 -0.11 -3.71 -13.67
N LEU A 164 0.98 -3.08 -14.08
CA LEU A 164 1.68 -3.42 -15.32
C LEU A 164 2.60 -4.63 -15.10
N LEU A 165 2.61 -5.54 -16.07
CA LEU A 165 3.53 -6.67 -16.04
C LEU A 165 4.96 -6.19 -16.39
N PRO A 166 5.99 -6.71 -15.70
CA PRO A 166 7.38 -6.38 -16.04
C PRO A 166 7.74 -6.89 -17.43
N ASN A 167 8.27 -6.00 -18.29
CA ASN A 167 8.88 -6.37 -19.56
C ASN A 167 10.42 -6.25 -19.43
N GLU A 168 11.12 -7.28 -19.91
CA GLU A 168 12.57 -7.31 -20.16
C GLU A 168 13.44 -6.61 -19.09
N ASN A 169 13.34 -7.08 -17.84
CA ASN A 169 14.21 -6.73 -16.69
C ASN A 169 14.15 -5.28 -16.17
N SER A 170 13.26 -4.42 -16.70
CA SER A 170 12.97 -3.13 -16.08
C SER A 170 11.85 -3.25 -15.04
N MET A 171 11.97 -2.51 -13.94
CA MET A 171 10.93 -2.46 -12.92
C MET A 171 9.73 -1.67 -13.49
N PRO A 172 8.51 -2.25 -13.56
CA PRO A 172 7.37 -1.58 -14.16
C PRO A 172 6.91 -0.40 -13.31
N PRO A 173 6.44 0.69 -13.93
CA PRO A 173 5.94 1.85 -13.20
C PRO A 173 4.60 1.56 -12.52
N GLY A 174 4.31 2.30 -11.46
CA GLY A 174 3.08 2.18 -10.68
C GLY A 174 3.05 0.97 -9.73
N LEU A 175 1.86 0.40 -9.55
CA LEU A 175 1.63 -0.70 -8.61
C LEU A 175 2.37 -1.96 -9.05
N GLN A 176 2.78 -2.79 -8.08
CA GLN A 176 3.57 -3.99 -8.34
C GLN A 176 3.04 -5.17 -7.54
N PRO A 177 3.32 -6.41 -7.95
CA PRO A 177 2.94 -7.60 -7.20
C PRO A 177 3.41 -7.58 -5.73
N ALA A 178 4.63 -7.08 -5.47
CA ALA A 178 5.17 -6.97 -4.12
C ALA A 178 4.32 -6.03 -3.23
N HIS A 179 3.84 -4.91 -3.78
CA HIS A 179 2.95 -4.01 -3.06
C HIS A 179 1.66 -4.71 -2.66
N LYS A 180 1.02 -5.44 -3.60
CA LYS A 180 -0.19 -6.23 -3.29
C LYS A 180 0.07 -7.31 -2.25
N MET A 181 1.23 -7.98 -2.27
CA MET A 181 1.59 -8.98 -1.27
C MET A 181 1.60 -8.41 0.15
N SER A 182 2.13 -7.20 0.34
CA SER A 182 2.10 -6.50 1.63
C SER A 182 0.66 -6.24 2.11
N ILE A 183 -0.25 -5.88 1.20
CA ILE A 183 -1.67 -5.66 1.49
C ILE A 183 -2.37 -6.98 1.88
N ILE A 184 -2.10 -8.06 1.14
CA ILE A 184 -2.64 -9.41 1.43
C ILE A 184 -2.17 -9.88 2.82
N LEU A 185 -0.90 -9.68 3.17
CA LEU A 185 -0.40 -10.05 4.49
C LEU A 185 -1.18 -9.36 5.61
N PHE A 186 -1.43 -8.06 5.47
CA PHE A 186 -2.23 -7.33 6.47
C PHE A 186 -3.67 -7.85 6.54
N LEU A 187 -4.31 -8.06 5.38
CA LEU A 187 -5.65 -8.61 5.28
C LEU A 187 -5.76 -9.95 6.01
N GLU A 188 -4.87 -10.89 5.70
CA GLU A 188 -4.83 -12.21 6.34
C GLU A 188 -4.63 -12.10 7.86
N ARG A 189 -3.65 -11.31 8.29
CA ARG A 189 -3.25 -11.22 9.71
C ARG A 189 -4.26 -10.48 10.58
N VAL A 190 -4.92 -9.44 10.07
CA VAL A 190 -5.76 -8.53 10.85
C VAL A 190 -7.25 -8.83 10.68
N TYR A 191 -7.70 -9.14 9.47
CA TYR A 191 -9.10 -9.41 9.18
C TYR A 191 -9.38 -10.90 9.05
N GLY A 192 -8.48 -11.64 8.40
CA GLY A 192 -8.78 -12.96 7.87
C GLY A 192 -9.84 -12.87 6.77
N ILE A 193 -10.46 -14.00 6.44
CA ILE A 193 -11.63 -14.05 5.54
C ILE A 193 -12.86 -14.28 6.43
N PRO A 194 -13.65 -13.24 6.72
CA PRO A 194 -14.72 -13.34 7.72
C PRO A 194 -15.91 -14.15 7.24
N ASP A 195 -16.20 -14.14 5.93
CA ASP A 195 -17.38 -14.76 5.34
C ASP A 195 -17.17 -15.10 3.85
N GLN A 196 -18.12 -15.87 3.31
CA GLN A 196 -18.08 -16.37 1.93
C GLN A 196 -18.29 -15.27 0.87
N GLU A 197 -19.05 -14.23 1.19
CA GLU A 197 -19.27 -13.10 0.27
C GLU A 197 -17.96 -12.32 0.08
N THR A 198 -17.27 -12.01 1.19
CA THR A 198 -15.95 -11.38 1.17
C THR A 198 -14.93 -12.21 0.36
N PHE A 199 -14.96 -13.54 0.51
CA PHE A 199 -14.11 -14.43 -0.28
C PHE A 199 -14.36 -14.30 -1.78
N PHE A 200 -15.62 -14.34 -2.21
CA PHE A 200 -15.96 -14.25 -3.63
C PHE A 200 -15.64 -12.87 -4.21
N ARG A 201 -15.93 -11.79 -3.49
CA ARG A 201 -15.54 -10.43 -3.92
C ARG A 201 -14.04 -10.31 -4.13
N LEU A 202 -13.23 -10.83 -3.20
CA LEU A 202 -11.78 -10.82 -3.35
C LEU A 202 -11.32 -11.63 -4.57
N ILE A 203 -11.92 -12.79 -4.85
CA ILE A 203 -11.59 -13.56 -6.05
C ILE A 203 -11.94 -12.76 -7.31
N GLU A 204 -13.17 -12.26 -7.39
CA GLU A 204 -13.70 -11.56 -8.57
C GLU A 204 -12.97 -10.26 -8.84
N ASP A 205 -12.76 -9.44 -7.81
CA ASP A 205 -12.27 -8.07 -7.99
C ASP A 205 -10.74 -7.97 -7.90
N ALA A 206 -10.06 -8.86 -7.17
CA ALA A 206 -8.62 -8.71 -6.90
C ALA A 206 -7.69 -9.75 -7.54
N PHE A 207 -8.16 -10.98 -7.77
CA PHE A 207 -7.30 -12.10 -8.19
C PHE A 207 -7.59 -12.63 -9.59
N LEU A 208 -8.80 -12.41 -10.11
CA LEU A 208 -9.12 -12.74 -11.49
C LEU A 208 -8.65 -11.61 -12.43
N PRO A 209 -8.16 -11.95 -13.64
CA PRO A 209 -7.66 -10.99 -14.62
C PRO A 209 -8.75 -10.18 -15.32
#